data_AF-A0A830M1D2-F1
#
_entry.id   AF-A0A830M1D2-F1
#
_cell.length_a   1.000
_cell.length_b   1.000
_cell.length_c   1.000
_cell.angle_alpha   90.00
_cell.angle_beta   90.00
_cell.angle_gamma   90.00
#
_symmetry.space_group_name_H-M   'P 1'
#
loop_
_entity.id
_entity.type
_entity.pdbx_description
1 polymer ?
#
loop_
_entity_poly.entity_id
_entity_poly.type
_entity_poly.pdbx_seq_one_letter_code
_entity_poly.pdbx_strand_id
1 'polypeptide(L)'
;MTENVIHKNGVYDFNVTTQEDKPLQKSVFYTQDSGGTARLIFNIDKDNQDLVLSSAAELELAMILAKGTESESKYLVKPTIIDGVRGIAEYSLTDSQIAHAGNAIAELYIKYKNSQAMRVYKFSFEIKKALIDSDFFPVSEFYVERWDDYEKIFDESVAELSNKLEALDVRADNIQTQFDSFNPSQFTPKVDFENHIYNSDIHVTIANKIAWESKETVAGSQAKADKALDDAKTDASAKVVQALVDSKAYTDSKITQTVWTGSFHMIASQTVTPSIPLSQCKAWIIYWSKYSAGVSRDYYWCTQVVTKETYGGHNFDAMMDNSPVHKYLYVSATQLTGSDDNSTGTNNQAVMRKVVAIL
;
A
#
# COMPACT_ATOMS: atom_id res chain seq x y z
N MET A 1 8.52 68.51 19.22
CA MET A 1 9.61 69.49 19.37
C MET A 1 10.90 68.70 19.20
N THR A 2 11.64 68.91 18.13
CA THR A 2 12.97 68.33 17.97
C THR A 2 13.86 68.97 19.02
N GLU A 3 14.32 68.19 20.00
CA GLU A 3 15.22 68.69 21.03
C GLU A 3 16.49 69.25 20.38
N ASN A 4 16.92 70.43 20.82
CA ASN A 4 18.11 71.08 20.31
C ASN A 4 19.33 70.36 20.91
N VAL A 5 19.97 69.49 20.14
CA VAL A 5 21.19 68.79 20.58
C VAL A 5 22.37 69.74 20.44
N ILE A 6 22.98 70.14 21.55
CA ILE A 6 24.15 71.01 21.58
C ILE A 6 25.40 70.13 21.53
N HIS A 7 26.29 70.40 20.57
CA HIS A 7 27.55 69.67 20.43
C HIS A 7 28.75 70.52 20.81
N LYS A 8 29.73 69.88 21.43
CA LYS A 8 31.08 70.39 21.59
C LYS A 8 31.91 69.88 20.40
N ASN A 9 32.36 70.81 19.56
CA ASN A 9 33.00 70.47 18.30
C ASN A 9 34.52 70.55 18.41
N GLY A 10 35.21 69.46 18.03
CA GLY A 10 36.60 69.48 17.63
C GLY A 10 36.70 69.65 16.12
N VAL A 11 37.07 70.83 15.65
CA VAL A 11 37.15 71.15 14.22
C VAL A 11 38.56 70.92 13.72
N TYR A 12 38.68 70.21 12.60
CA TYR A 12 39.94 69.85 11.98
C TYR A 12 39.93 70.24 10.50
N ASP A 13 40.80 71.18 10.15
CA ASP A 13 41.03 71.61 8.78
C ASP A 13 42.18 70.79 8.18
N PHE A 14 41.86 69.92 7.24
CA PHE A 14 42.80 69.03 6.57
C PHE A 14 43.10 69.54 5.17
N ASN A 15 44.37 69.49 4.78
CA ASN A 15 44.77 69.66 3.40
C ASN A 15 45.46 68.38 2.91
N VAL A 16 44.82 67.72 1.97
CA VAL A 16 45.33 66.54 1.29
C VAL A 16 46.38 66.97 0.27
N THR A 17 47.64 66.71 0.61
CA THR A 17 48.81 67.02 -0.21
C THR A 17 49.90 65.96 -0.03
N THR A 18 50.97 66.05 -0.81
CA THR A 18 52.16 65.19 -0.69
C THR A 18 53.17 65.70 0.33
N GLN A 19 52.97 66.90 0.88
CA GLN A 19 53.79 67.47 1.95
C GLN A 19 53.49 66.81 3.29
N GLU A 20 54.44 66.87 4.22
CA GLU A 20 54.21 66.34 5.58
C GLU A 20 53.09 67.09 6.31
N ASP A 21 52.33 66.32 7.08
CA ASP A 21 51.25 66.76 7.94
C ASP A 21 51.75 67.86 8.93
N LYS A 22 51.26 69.09 8.76
CA LYS A 22 51.54 70.20 9.71
C LYS A 22 50.77 70.04 11.03
N PRO A 23 51.39 70.18 12.21
CA PRO A 23 50.70 69.99 13.49
C PRO A 23 49.37 70.76 13.58
N LEU A 24 48.27 70.03 13.81
CA LEU A 24 46.93 70.60 14.01
C LEU A 24 46.69 70.90 15.49
N GLN A 25 45.79 71.85 15.77
CA GLN A 25 45.34 72.11 17.13
C GLN A 25 44.63 70.86 17.69
N LYS A 26 45.06 70.43 18.87
CA LYS A 26 44.48 69.26 19.56
C LYS A 26 43.14 69.64 20.19
N SER A 27 42.07 68.94 19.83
CA SER A 27 40.78 69.05 20.52
C SER A 27 40.82 68.29 21.86
N VAL A 28 40.08 68.78 22.85
CA VAL A 28 39.98 68.17 24.19
C VAL A 28 38.52 67.96 24.56
N PHE A 29 38.16 66.70 24.75
CA PHE A 29 36.86 66.28 25.29
C PHE A 29 37.00 65.78 26.72
N TYR A 30 35.88 65.56 27.40
CA TYR A 30 35.82 64.98 28.73
C TYR A 30 34.91 63.75 28.74
N THR A 31 35.14 62.81 29.66
CA THR A 31 34.36 61.55 29.81
C THR A 31 32.86 61.77 30.02
N GLN A 32 32.43 62.97 30.42
CA GLN A 32 31.02 63.38 30.56
C GLN A 32 30.45 64.12 29.34
N ASP A 33 31.22 64.27 28.25
CA ASP A 33 30.69 64.73 26.96
C ASP A 33 29.90 63.56 26.29
N SER A 34 28.98 62.93 27.05
CA SER A 34 28.16 61.77 26.70
C SER A 34 26.89 62.15 25.92
N GLY A 35 26.09 61.16 25.52
CA GLY A 35 24.89 61.37 24.72
C GLY A 35 25.18 61.88 23.30
N GLY A 36 26.40 61.67 22.80
CA GLY A 36 26.84 62.12 21.47
C GLY A 36 27.15 63.63 21.40
N THR A 37 27.42 64.29 22.53
CA THR A 37 27.75 65.72 22.57
C THR A 37 29.19 66.01 22.13
N ALA A 38 30.14 65.09 22.31
CA ALA A 38 31.49 65.19 21.75
C ALA A 38 31.51 64.89 20.24
N ARG A 39 31.73 65.90 19.41
CA ARG A 39 31.68 65.77 17.95
C ARG A 39 32.97 66.23 17.28
N LEU A 40 33.46 65.44 16.34
CA LEU A 40 34.55 65.78 15.44
C LEU A 40 33.97 66.33 14.14
N ILE A 41 34.51 67.44 13.64
CA ILE A 41 34.17 68.04 12.35
C ILE A 41 35.44 68.06 11.51
N PHE A 42 35.33 67.60 10.27
CA PHE A 42 36.43 67.50 9.32
C PHE A 42 36.11 68.40 8.13
N ASN A 43 36.94 69.43 7.92
CA ASN A 43 36.93 70.25 6.71
C ASN A 43 38.08 69.75 5.82
N ILE A 44 37.76 69.24 4.63
CA ILE A 44 38.73 68.55 3.80
C ILE A 44 38.99 69.33 2.52
N ASP A 45 40.21 69.83 2.40
CA ASP A 45 40.73 70.47 1.20
C ASP A 45 41.72 69.55 0.47
N LYS A 46 41.88 69.76 -0.83
CA LYS A 46 42.98 69.21 -1.63
C LYS A 46 43.74 70.35 -2.27
N ASP A 47 45.04 70.41 -2.03
CA ASP A 47 45.91 71.47 -2.55
C ASP A 47 45.41 72.91 -2.22
N ASN A 48 44.78 73.07 -1.03
CA ASN A 48 44.14 74.29 -0.52
C ASN A 48 42.85 74.73 -1.24
N GLN A 49 42.14 73.80 -1.88
CA GLN A 49 40.78 74.02 -2.39
C GLN A 49 39.83 72.99 -1.81
N ASP A 50 38.58 73.37 -1.55
CA ASP A 50 37.52 72.47 -1.08
C ASP A 50 37.53 71.16 -1.89
N LEU A 51 37.72 70.02 -1.21
CA LEU A 51 37.64 68.73 -1.86
C LEU A 51 36.17 68.33 -1.99
N VAL A 52 35.61 68.48 -3.19
CA VAL A 52 34.25 68.03 -3.48
C VAL A 52 34.13 66.51 -3.28
N LEU A 53 33.40 66.10 -2.26
CA LEU A 53 33.07 64.72 -1.95
C LEU A 53 31.81 64.30 -2.72
N SER A 54 32.00 63.55 -3.81
CA SER A 54 30.89 62.99 -4.58
C SER A 54 29.99 62.09 -3.71
N SER A 55 28.74 61.86 -4.13
CA SER A 55 27.85 60.89 -3.46
C SER A 55 28.37 59.43 -3.46
N ALA A 56 29.44 59.16 -4.20
CA ALA A 56 30.13 57.88 -4.26
C ALA A 56 31.36 57.80 -3.32
N ALA A 57 31.66 58.85 -2.57
CA ALA A 57 32.72 58.85 -1.57
C ALA A 57 32.22 58.28 -0.24
N GLU A 58 32.98 57.37 0.35
CA GLU A 58 32.80 56.87 1.72
C GLU A 58 33.98 57.31 2.59
N LEU A 59 33.69 57.70 3.83
CA LEU A 59 34.70 58.05 4.83
C LEU A 59 34.91 56.91 5.82
N GLU A 60 36.16 56.69 6.19
CA GLU A 60 36.53 55.80 7.29
C GLU A 60 37.47 56.52 8.25
N LEU A 61 37.13 56.50 9.54
CA LEU A 61 37.93 57.06 10.61
C LEU A 61 38.45 55.92 11.48
N ALA A 62 39.75 55.67 11.40
CA ALA A 62 40.44 54.74 12.29
C ALA A 62 40.89 55.49 13.54
N MET A 63 40.62 54.97 14.74
CA MET A 63 40.97 55.59 16.01
C MET A 63 41.63 54.58 16.95
N ILE A 64 42.64 55.03 17.68
CA ILE A 64 43.19 54.37 18.86
C ILE A 64 42.95 55.32 20.03
N LEU A 65 42.04 54.95 20.92
CA LEU A 65 41.69 55.71 22.12
C LEU A 65 42.51 55.23 23.32
N ALA A 66 42.78 56.14 24.28
CA ALA A 66 43.62 55.88 25.45
C ALA A 66 44.97 55.20 25.09
N LYS A 67 45.59 55.64 23.99
CA LYS A 67 46.78 55.02 23.41
C LYS A 67 47.91 54.92 24.44
N GLY A 68 48.52 53.74 24.54
CA GLY A 68 49.63 53.46 25.45
C GLY A 68 49.21 53.24 26.90
N THR A 69 47.93 53.08 27.18
CA THR A 69 47.39 52.71 28.51
C THR A 69 46.79 51.31 28.47
N GLU A 70 46.48 50.74 29.64
CA GLU A 70 45.78 49.46 29.77
C GLU A 70 44.36 49.47 29.18
N SER A 71 43.75 50.66 29.05
CA SER A 71 42.42 50.85 28.45
C SER A 71 42.46 51.20 26.97
N GLU A 72 43.61 51.01 26.29
CA GLU A 72 43.74 51.26 24.86
C GLU A 72 42.68 50.48 24.07
N SER A 73 41.97 51.17 23.16
CA SER A 73 40.93 50.55 22.35
C SER A 73 40.94 51.09 20.93
N LYS A 74 40.64 50.22 19.96
CA LYS A 74 40.72 50.52 18.53
C LYS A 74 39.34 50.51 17.91
N TYR A 75 39.05 51.53 17.12
CA TYR A 75 37.77 51.70 16.45
C TYR A 75 37.99 52.02 14.96
N LEU A 76 37.12 51.48 14.11
CA LEU A 76 36.98 51.88 12.70
C LEU A 76 35.53 52.25 12.48
N VAL A 77 35.27 53.52 12.20
CA VAL A 77 33.91 54.08 12.12
C VAL A 77 33.71 54.86 10.83
N LYS A 78 32.46 55.15 10.49
CA LYS A 78 32.09 55.87 9.26
C LYS A 78 31.56 57.26 9.61
N PRO A 79 32.34 58.34 9.43
CA PRO A 79 31.84 59.71 9.49
C PRO A 79 30.71 59.98 8.50
N THR A 80 29.83 60.91 8.84
CA THR A 80 28.73 61.35 7.98
C THR A 80 29.16 62.58 7.20
N ILE A 81 29.04 62.56 5.87
CA ILE A 81 29.28 63.75 5.03
C ILE A 81 28.06 64.68 5.18
N ILE A 82 28.30 65.91 5.64
CA ILE A 82 27.26 66.91 5.89
C ILE A 82 27.21 67.99 4.80
N ASP A 83 28.34 68.31 4.18
CA ASP A 83 28.40 69.17 3.00
C ASP A 83 29.43 68.60 2.02
N GLY A 84 28.95 67.83 1.04
CA GLY A 84 29.81 67.21 0.03
C GLY A 84 30.43 68.22 -0.94
N VAL A 85 29.88 69.43 -1.08
CA VAL A 85 30.45 70.45 -1.98
C VAL A 85 31.67 71.10 -1.33
N ARG A 86 31.58 71.37 -0.01
CA ARG A 86 32.65 71.99 0.77
C ARG A 86 33.60 70.99 1.46
N GLY A 87 33.40 69.70 1.22
CA GLY A 87 34.24 68.66 1.82
C GLY A 87 34.09 68.52 3.34
N ILE A 88 32.89 68.78 3.89
CA ILE A 88 32.65 68.76 5.33
C ILE A 88 31.99 67.44 5.76
N ALA A 89 32.57 66.81 6.78
CA ALA A 89 32.01 65.62 7.42
C ALA A 89 32.09 65.68 8.95
N GLU A 90 31.28 64.89 9.63
CA GLU A 90 31.25 64.85 11.09
C GLU A 90 31.20 63.42 11.66
N TYR A 91 31.66 63.27 12.89
CA TYR A 91 31.49 62.05 13.67
C TYR A 91 31.32 62.39 15.16
N SER A 92 30.23 61.92 15.77
CA SER A 92 30.02 62.02 17.22
C SER A 92 30.57 60.80 17.93
N LEU A 93 31.39 61.00 18.96
CA LEU A 93 31.89 59.92 19.80
C LEU A 93 30.73 59.30 20.59
N THR A 94 30.70 57.98 20.69
CA THR A 94 29.73 57.25 21.51
C THR A 94 30.10 57.28 22.99
N ASP A 95 29.17 56.95 23.88
CA ASP A 95 29.43 56.87 25.32
C ASP A 95 30.54 55.86 25.66
N SER A 96 30.60 54.74 24.95
CA SER A 96 31.70 53.78 25.08
C SER A 96 33.03 54.36 24.62
N GLN A 97 33.05 55.21 23.59
CA GLN A 97 34.27 55.81 23.06
C GLN A 97 34.78 56.95 23.95
N ILE A 98 33.87 57.81 24.43
CA ILE A 98 34.20 58.93 25.31
C ILE A 98 34.66 58.48 26.70
N ALA A 99 34.35 57.24 27.11
CA ALA A 99 34.84 56.66 28.37
C ALA A 99 36.36 56.38 28.38
N HIS A 100 37.02 56.30 27.21
CA HIS A 100 38.46 56.01 27.12
C HIS A 100 39.32 57.25 27.35
N ALA A 101 39.45 57.66 28.62
CA ALA A 101 40.30 58.79 29.00
C ALA A 101 41.78 58.54 28.62
N GLY A 102 42.39 59.52 27.98
CA GLY A 102 43.79 59.51 27.55
C GLY A 102 44.00 60.15 26.18
N ASN A 103 45.19 59.93 25.63
CA ASN A 103 45.52 60.39 24.29
C ASN A 103 44.84 59.52 23.23
N ALA A 104 44.18 60.16 22.27
CA ALA A 104 43.63 59.50 21.09
C ALA A 104 44.46 59.84 19.85
N ILE A 105 44.71 58.85 19.00
CA ILE A 105 45.26 59.05 17.66
C ILE A 105 44.25 58.56 16.65
N ALA A 106 44.02 59.35 15.61
CA ALA A 106 43.07 59.04 14.56
C ALA A 106 43.65 59.28 13.17
N GLU A 107 43.16 58.53 12.18
CA GLU A 107 43.49 58.72 10.77
C GLU A 107 42.21 58.62 9.94
N LEU A 108 41.97 59.64 9.11
CA LEU A 108 40.80 59.71 8.23
C LEU A 108 41.19 59.25 6.83
N TYR A 109 40.31 58.45 6.20
CA TYR A 109 40.44 57.96 4.84
C TYR A 109 39.20 58.29 4.02
N ILE A 110 39.40 58.54 2.72
CA ILE A 110 38.34 58.60 1.72
C ILE A 110 38.47 57.39 0.80
N LYS A 111 37.35 56.72 0.50
CA LYS A 111 37.25 55.65 -0.48
C LYS A 111 36.21 56.01 -1.54
N TYR A 112 36.53 55.76 -2.81
CA TYR A 112 35.64 55.97 -3.95
C TYR A 112 35.25 54.63 -4.58
N LYS A 113 34.07 54.60 -5.23
CA LYS A 113 33.54 53.38 -5.89
C LYS A 113 34.44 52.77 -6.96
N ASN A 114 35.34 53.53 -7.55
CA ASN A 114 36.30 53.05 -8.56
C ASN A 114 37.56 52.43 -7.92
N SER A 115 37.49 52.00 -6.67
CA SER A 115 38.60 51.43 -5.88
C SER A 115 39.74 52.40 -5.59
N GLN A 116 39.58 53.69 -5.88
CA GLN A 116 40.53 54.71 -5.41
C GLN A 116 40.31 54.96 -3.93
N ALA A 117 41.40 55.01 -3.17
CA ALA A 117 41.37 55.34 -1.76
C ALA A 117 42.53 56.28 -1.43
N MET A 118 42.34 57.11 -0.43
CA MET A 118 43.32 58.12 -0.03
C MET A 118 43.26 58.31 1.48
N ARG A 119 44.44 58.30 2.11
CA ARG A 119 44.61 58.82 3.47
C ARG A 119 44.47 60.35 3.39
N VAL A 120 43.61 60.91 4.24
CA VAL A 120 43.38 62.35 4.33
C VAL A 120 44.39 62.97 5.27
N TYR A 121 44.41 62.51 6.53
CA TYR A 121 45.23 63.12 7.56
C TYR A 121 45.35 62.22 8.80
N LYS A 122 46.49 62.29 9.49
CA LYS A 122 46.68 61.67 10.81
C LYS A 122 46.74 62.73 11.90
N PHE A 123 45.83 62.67 12.86
CA PHE A 123 45.71 63.68 13.91
C PHE A 123 45.57 63.05 15.30
N SER A 124 45.58 63.90 16.31
CA SER A 124 45.34 63.48 17.70
C SER A 124 44.34 64.39 18.39
N PHE A 125 43.67 63.84 19.38
CA PHE A 125 42.82 64.56 20.32
C PHE A 125 43.00 63.95 21.72
N GLU A 126 42.43 64.60 22.73
CA GLU A 126 42.48 64.11 24.11
C GLU A 126 41.08 63.93 24.65
N ILE A 127 40.90 62.86 25.42
CA ILE A 127 39.74 62.70 26.30
C ILE A 127 40.27 62.78 27.72
N LYS A 128 39.87 63.81 28.46
CA LYS A 128 40.21 63.97 29.88
C LYS A 128 39.14 63.33 30.74
N LYS A 129 39.51 62.81 31.91
CA LYS A 129 38.52 62.46 32.92
C LYS A 129 37.81 63.75 33.37
N ALA A 130 36.48 63.77 33.33
CA ALA A 130 35.72 64.79 34.01
C ALA A 130 35.97 64.69 35.52
N LEU A 131 35.74 65.77 36.28
CA LEU A 131 35.91 65.75 37.73
C LEU A 131 35.05 64.68 38.41
N ILE A 132 33.83 64.44 37.93
CA ILE A 132 32.93 63.41 38.47
C ILE A 132 33.45 61.97 38.24
N ASP A 133 34.29 61.77 37.22
CA ASP A 133 34.92 60.47 36.89
C ASP A 133 36.39 60.42 37.31
N SER A 134 36.91 61.52 37.83
CA SER A 134 38.23 61.57 38.44
C SER A 134 38.14 60.90 39.82
N ASP A 135 39.24 60.33 40.28
CA ASP A 135 39.35 59.72 41.61
C ASP A 135 39.16 60.81 42.66
N PHE A 136 37.90 61.12 42.96
CA PHE A 136 37.53 62.00 44.05
C PHE A 136 37.84 61.22 45.34
N PHE A 137 38.79 61.78 46.08
CA PHE A 137 39.15 61.54 47.48
C PHE A 137 40.32 60.57 47.78
N PRO A 138 41.37 61.03 48.50
CA PRO A 138 41.85 60.29 49.65
C PRO A 138 40.75 60.30 50.73
N VAL A 139 40.15 59.14 50.93
CA VAL A 139 39.35 58.67 52.08
C VAL A 139 38.89 59.75 53.07
N SER A 140 37.64 60.20 52.96
CA SER A 140 36.69 60.28 54.09
C SER A 140 35.37 60.89 53.63
N GLU A 141 34.28 60.17 53.92
CA GLU A 141 32.88 60.61 53.88
C GLU A 141 32.30 61.01 52.53
N PHE A 142 31.72 60.06 51.79
CA PHE A 142 30.38 60.21 51.18
C PHE A 142 29.83 58.82 50.84
N TYR A 143 28.70 58.46 51.45
CA TYR A 143 27.87 57.31 51.07
C TYR A 143 27.26 57.63 49.69
N VAL A 144 27.45 56.74 48.70
CA VAL A 144 27.05 56.99 47.31
C VAL A 144 25.89 56.05 46.96
N GLU A 145 24.75 56.63 46.57
CA GLU A 145 23.49 55.98 46.12
C GLU A 145 23.73 54.80 45.15
N ARG A 146 24.83 54.83 44.38
CA ARG A 146 25.26 53.76 43.48
C ARG A 146 25.62 52.44 44.18
N TRP A 147 26.06 52.46 45.45
CA TRP A 147 26.35 51.25 46.22
C TRP A 147 25.07 50.55 46.69
N ASP A 148 24.05 51.32 47.09
CA ASP A 148 22.73 50.76 47.43
C ASP A 148 22.10 50.08 46.20
N ASP A 149 22.26 50.68 45.01
CA ASP A 149 21.80 50.06 43.76
C ASP A 149 22.54 48.74 43.45
N TYR A 150 23.85 48.66 43.71
CA TYR A 150 24.61 47.42 43.53
C TYR A 150 24.24 46.36 44.56
N GLU A 151 24.04 46.73 45.83
CA GLU A 151 23.59 45.82 46.88
C GLU A 151 22.19 45.27 46.56
N LYS A 152 21.29 46.14 46.09
CA LYS A 152 19.96 45.72 45.63
C LYS A 152 20.02 44.76 44.45
N ILE A 153 20.81 45.05 43.41
CA ILE A 153 20.98 44.14 42.26
C ILE A 153 21.56 42.80 42.70
N PHE A 154 22.51 42.81 43.64
CA PHE A 154 23.11 41.60 44.18
C PHE A 154 22.09 40.77 44.95
N ASP A 155 21.32 41.37 45.85
CA ASP A 155 20.28 40.71 46.63
C ASP A 155 19.17 40.14 45.74
N GLU A 156 18.72 40.90 44.74
CA GLU A 156 17.76 40.45 43.73
C GLU A 156 18.31 39.25 42.93
N SER A 157 19.59 39.29 42.56
CA SER A 157 20.25 38.20 41.84
C SER A 157 20.38 36.94 42.71
N VAL A 158 20.74 37.08 43.98
CA VAL A 158 20.85 35.96 44.92
C VAL A 158 19.47 35.36 45.22
N ALA A 159 18.44 36.18 45.36
CA ALA A 159 17.06 35.73 45.51
C ALA A 159 16.56 34.98 44.27
N GLU A 160 16.85 35.49 43.07
CA GLU A 160 16.50 34.81 41.82
C GLU A 160 17.23 33.46 41.67
N LEU A 161 18.51 33.42 42.00
CA LEU A 161 19.30 32.17 42.00
C LEU A 161 18.74 31.14 42.99
N SER A 162 18.34 31.58 44.18
CA SER A 162 17.74 30.71 45.19
C SER A 162 16.42 30.12 44.70
N ASN A 163 15.54 30.95 44.11
CA ASN A 163 14.28 30.47 43.51
C ASN A 163 14.51 29.48 42.36
N LYS A 164 15.52 29.71 41.53
CA LYS A 164 15.89 28.78 40.45
C LYS A 164 16.42 27.46 40.99
N LEU A 165 17.17 27.49 42.09
CA LEU A 165 17.68 26.28 42.73
C LEU A 165 16.54 25.45 43.33
N GLU A 166 15.61 26.06 44.05
CA GLU A 166 14.42 25.38 44.56
C GLU A 166 13.57 24.77 43.43
N ALA A 167 13.40 25.50 42.32
CA ALA A 167 12.67 24.99 41.16
C ALA A 167 13.39 23.80 40.49
N LEU A 168 14.73 23.75 40.53
CA LEU A 168 15.50 22.61 40.06
C LEU A 168 15.30 21.39 40.95
N ASP A 169 15.29 21.56 42.27
CA ASP A 169 15.04 20.47 43.22
C ASP A 169 13.64 19.87 43.00
N VAL A 170 12.61 20.72 42.86
CA VAL A 170 11.25 20.26 42.55
C VAL A 170 11.20 19.49 41.22
N ARG A 171 11.95 19.91 40.20
CA ARG A 171 12.02 19.18 38.92
C ARG A 171 12.73 17.84 39.08
N ALA A 172 13.80 17.77 39.88
CA ALA A 172 14.51 16.54 40.16
C ALA A 172 13.60 15.53 40.87
N ASP A 173 12.85 15.96 41.88
CA ASP A 173 11.89 15.12 42.61
C ASP A 173 10.76 14.61 41.72
N ASN A 174 10.26 15.46 40.81
CA ASN A 174 9.24 15.05 39.84
C ASN A 174 9.78 14.00 38.86
N ILE A 175 11.02 14.17 38.37
CA ILE A 175 11.67 13.18 37.49
C ILE A 175 11.85 11.86 38.24
N GLN A 176 12.32 11.91 39.49
CA GLN A 176 12.48 10.73 40.33
C GLN A 176 11.14 10.02 40.54
N THR A 177 10.09 10.75 40.87
CA THR A 177 8.73 10.21 41.04
C THR A 177 8.23 9.56 39.75
N GLN A 178 8.44 10.20 38.59
CA GLN A 178 8.08 9.62 37.29
C GLN A 178 8.85 8.32 37.06
N PHE A 179 10.15 8.30 37.33
CA PHE A 179 10.99 7.11 37.21
C PHE A 179 10.53 5.98 38.14
N ASP A 180 10.22 6.27 39.40
CA ASP A 180 9.75 5.26 40.35
C ASP A 180 8.34 4.76 40.01
N SER A 181 7.53 5.58 39.34
CA SER A 181 6.22 5.20 38.82
C SER A 181 6.27 4.38 37.53
N PHE A 182 7.44 4.25 36.87
CA PHE A 182 7.60 3.29 35.79
C PHE A 182 7.39 1.90 36.35
N ASN A 183 6.35 1.22 35.86
CA ASN A 183 6.10 -0.17 36.19
C ASN A 183 6.73 -1.07 35.11
N PRO A 184 7.83 -1.79 35.40
CA PRO A 184 8.46 -2.68 34.43
C PRO A 184 7.54 -3.81 33.97
N SER A 185 6.48 -4.13 34.72
CA SER A 185 5.51 -5.17 34.36
C SER A 185 4.61 -4.79 33.17
N GLN A 186 4.65 -3.53 32.70
CA GLN A 186 3.97 -3.13 31.45
C GLN A 186 4.74 -3.58 30.21
N PHE A 187 6.03 -3.87 30.34
CA PHE A 187 6.81 -4.47 29.27
C PHE A 187 6.61 -5.98 29.32
N THR A 188 6.13 -6.57 28.23
CA THR A 188 6.08 -8.02 28.10
C THR A 188 7.50 -8.55 28.31
N PRO A 189 7.72 -9.48 29.25
CA PRO A 189 9.02 -10.12 29.42
C PRO A 189 9.53 -10.64 28.07
N LYS A 190 10.83 -10.48 27.80
CA LYS A 190 11.46 -10.97 26.58
C LYS A 190 11.11 -12.45 26.31
N VAL A 191 11.01 -13.25 27.37
CA VAL A 191 10.64 -14.66 27.29
C VAL A 191 9.22 -14.87 26.75
N ASP A 192 8.26 -14.02 27.11
CA ASP A 192 6.88 -14.15 26.64
C ASP A 192 6.76 -13.78 25.17
N PHE A 193 7.52 -12.78 24.73
CA PHE A 193 7.61 -12.40 23.32
C PHE A 193 8.28 -13.50 22.47
N GLU A 194 9.39 -14.07 22.96
CA GLU A 194 10.07 -15.19 22.30
C GLU A 194 9.17 -16.43 22.26
N ASN A 195 8.49 -16.75 23.37
CA ASN A 195 7.51 -17.84 23.43
C ASN A 195 6.42 -17.65 22.38
N HIS A 196 5.89 -16.44 22.20
CA HIS A 196 4.88 -16.17 21.18
C HIS A 196 5.42 -16.40 19.77
N ILE A 197 6.56 -15.80 19.40
CA ILE A 197 7.15 -15.91 18.03
C ILE A 197 7.37 -17.37 17.60
N TYR A 198 7.78 -18.22 18.54
CA TYR A 198 8.08 -19.62 18.26
C TYR A 198 6.91 -20.58 18.57
N ASN A 199 5.74 -20.06 18.96
CA ASN A 199 4.58 -20.88 19.25
C ASN A 199 3.92 -21.39 17.95
N SER A 200 4.16 -22.66 17.63
CA SER A 200 3.60 -23.36 16.48
C SER A 200 2.10 -23.64 16.58
N ASP A 201 1.49 -23.51 17.76
CA ASP A 201 0.05 -23.73 17.95
C ASP A 201 -0.77 -22.54 17.48
N ILE A 202 -0.18 -21.33 17.50
CA ILE A 202 -0.84 -20.09 17.07
C ILE A 202 -0.31 -19.58 15.72
N HIS A 203 0.93 -19.90 15.37
CA HIS A 203 1.54 -19.49 14.10
C HIS A 203 1.48 -20.61 13.06
N VAL A 204 1.12 -20.23 11.83
CA VAL A 204 1.25 -21.13 10.67
C VAL A 204 2.72 -21.42 10.44
N THR A 205 3.10 -22.67 10.67
CA THR A 205 4.47 -23.12 10.44
C THR A 205 4.71 -23.46 8.96
N ILE A 206 5.98 -23.53 8.58
CA ILE A 206 6.39 -24.04 7.25
C ILE A 206 5.88 -25.48 7.07
N ALA A 207 5.90 -26.30 8.13
CA ALA A 207 5.39 -27.67 8.08
C ALA A 207 3.87 -27.71 7.78
N ASN A 208 3.08 -26.78 8.34
CA ASN A 208 1.66 -26.66 8.00
C ASN A 208 1.47 -26.32 6.52
N LYS A 209 2.26 -25.37 5.99
CA LYS A 209 2.18 -25.00 4.56
C LYS A 209 2.50 -26.18 3.65
N ILE A 210 3.60 -26.90 3.90
CA ILE A 210 3.97 -28.10 3.15
C ILE A 210 2.87 -29.17 3.23
N ALA A 211 2.29 -29.39 4.41
CA ALA A 211 1.21 -30.35 4.60
C ALA A 211 -0.10 -29.93 3.91
N TRP A 212 -0.36 -28.64 3.73
CA TRP A 212 -1.51 -28.15 2.98
C TRP A 212 -1.27 -28.23 1.47
N GLU A 213 -0.07 -27.86 1.01
CA GLU A 213 0.34 -27.96 -0.40
C GLU A 213 0.39 -29.42 -0.88
N SER A 214 0.66 -30.38 0.00
CA SER A 214 0.63 -31.80 -0.34
C SER A 214 -0.78 -32.40 -0.44
N LYS A 215 -1.80 -31.76 0.14
CA LYS A 215 -3.19 -32.26 0.10
C LYS A 215 -3.84 -32.10 -1.26
N GLU A 216 -3.43 -31.11 -2.04
CA GLU A 216 -3.92 -30.91 -3.41
C GLU A 216 -2.87 -30.16 -4.22
N THR A 217 -2.43 -30.78 -5.33
CA THR A 217 -1.54 -30.15 -6.30
C THR A 217 -2.31 -29.80 -7.56
N VAL A 218 -1.79 -28.86 -8.37
CA VAL A 218 -2.37 -28.56 -9.69
C VAL A 218 -2.49 -29.83 -10.55
N ALA A 219 -1.49 -30.72 -10.47
CA ALA A 219 -1.53 -32.02 -11.14
C ALA A 219 -2.62 -32.96 -10.58
N GLY A 220 -2.80 -32.98 -9.25
CA GLY A 220 -3.87 -33.73 -8.60
C GLY A 220 -5.27 -33.25 -9.02
N SER A 221 -5.46 -31.94 -9.12
CA SER A 221 -6.72 -31.34 -9.56
C SER A 221 -7.01 -31.65 -11.02
N GLN A 222 -5.98 -31.60 -11.88
CA GLN A 222 -6.11 -31.98 -13.29
C GLN A 222 -6.50 -33.46 -13.43
N ALA A 223 -5.84 -34.36 -12.69
CA ALA A 223 -6.15 -35.79 -12.73
C ALA A 223 -7.59 -36.09 -12.29
N LYS A 224 -8.12 -35.37 -11.29
CA LYS A 224 -9.53 -35.49 -10.87
C LYS A 224 -10.49 -34.99 -11.95
N ALA A 225 -10.18 -33.88 -12.60
CA ALA A 225 -10.98 -33.33 -13.69
C ALA A 225 -11.00 -34.29 -14.91
N ASP A 226 -9.85 -34.86 -15.27
CA ASP A 226 -9.73 -35.83 -16.36
C ASP A 226 -10.52 -37.10 -16.05
N LYS A 227 -10.41 -37.62 -14.81
CA LYS A 227 -11.19 -38.79 -14.38
C LYS A 227 -12.69 -38.54 -14.43
N ALA A 228 -13.15 -37.37 -14.00
CA ALA A 228 -14.56 -37.00 -14.07
C ALA A 228 -15.06 -36.91 -15.52
N LEU A 229 -14.23 -36.38 -16.43
CA LEU A 229 -14.55 -36.33 -17.86
C LEU A 229 -14.64 -37.74 -18.47
N ASP A 230 -13.71 -38.63 -18.14
CA ASP A 230 -13.70 -40.00 -18.65
C ASP A 230 -14.87 -40.83 -18.11
N ASP A 231 -15.21 -40.66 -16.83
CA ASP A 231 -16.40 -41.30 -16.24
C ASP A 231 -17.68 -40.79 -16.91
N ALA A 232 -17.79 -39.49 -17.17
CA ALA A 232 -18.93 -38.91 -17.87
C ALA A 232 -19.06 -39.43 -19.31
N LYS A 233 -17.95 -39.57 -20.04
CA LYS A 233 -17.94 -40.16 -21.39
C LYS A 233 -18.37 -41.63 -21.37
N THR A 234 -17.91 -42.37 -20.37
CA THR A 234 -18.23 -43.78 -20.18
C THR A 234 -19.72 -43.98 -19.89
N ASP A 235 -20.26 -43.22 -18.94
CA ASP A 235 -21.69 -43.24 -18.60
C ASP A 235 -22.57 -42.82 -19.78
N ALA A 236 -22.21 -41.74 -20.49
CA ALA A 236 -22.94 -41.30 -21.67
C ALA A 236 -22.97 -42.39 -22.77
N SER A 237 -21.84 -43.05 -23.01
CA SER A 237 -21.76 -44.14 -23.99
C SER A 237 -22.63 -45.33 -23.59
N ALA A 238 -22.60 -45.72 -22.31
CA ALA A 238 -23.43 -46.79 -21.78
C ALA A 238 -24.93 -46.47 -21.93
N LYS A 239 -25.35 -45.24 -21.62
CA LYS A 239 -26.74 -44.79 -21.78
C LYS A 239 -27.21 -44.80 -23.23
N VAL A 240 -26.36 -44.38 -24.17
CA VAL A 240 -26.69 -44.42 -25.61
C VAL A 240 -26.87 -45.86 -26.09
N VAL A 241 -25.97 -46.77 -25.68
CA VAL A 241 -26.08 -48.19 -26.01
C VAL A 241 -27.38 -48.78 -25.43
N GLN A 242 -27.69 -48.49 -24.17
CA GLN A 242 -28.92 -48.95 -23.53
C GLN A 242 -30.17 -48.40 -24.24
N ALA A 243 -30.20 -47.11 -24.55
CA ALA A 243 -31.31 -46.49 -25.27
C ALA A 243 -31.54 -47.13 -26.66
N LEU A 244 -30.45 -47.53 -27.34
CA LEU A 244 -30.54 -48.22 -28.62
C LEU A 244 -31.12 -49.64 -28.48
N VAL A 245 -30.76 -50.35 -27.41
CA VAL A 245 -31.31 -51.67 -27.07
C VAL A 245 -32.81 -51.55 -26.75
N ASP A 246 -33.16 -50.61 -25.89
CA ASP A 246 -34.56 -50.39 -25.47
C ASP A 246 -35.44 -49.98 -26.65
N SER A 247 -34.92 -49.12 -27.56
CA SER A 247 -35.63 -48.72 -28.78
C SER A 247 -35.88 -49.89 -29.73
N LYS A 248 -34.92 -50.79 -29.90
CA LYS A 248 -35.10 -52.02 -30.69
C LYS A 248 -36.15 -52.94 -30.07
N ALA A 249 -36.03 -53.21 -28.77
CA ALA A 249 -36.98 -54.05 -28.04
C ALA A 249 -38.41 -53.48 -28.10
N TYR A 250 -38.55 -52.16 -27.96
CA TYR A 250 -39.83 -51.47 -28.12
C TYR A 250 -40.39 -51.67 -29.53
N THR A 251 -39.58 -51.43 -30.57
CA THR A 251 -39.99 -51.58 -31.97
C THR A 251 -40.47 -53.01 -32.26
N ASP A 252 -39.71 -54.02 -31.86
CA ASP A 252 -40.07 -55.44 -32.08
C ASP A 252 -41.38 -55.80 -31.38
N SER A 253 -41.59 -55.31 -30.15
CA SER A 253 -42.83 -55.50 -29.38
C SER A 253 -44.07 -54.84 -30.01
N LYS A 254 -43.87 -53.82 -30.86
CA LYS A 254 -44.97 -53.14 -31.59
C LYS A 254 -45.31 -53.80 -32.91
N ILE A 255 -44.45 -54.68 -33.44
CA ILE A 255 -44.67 -55.37 -34.71
C ILE A 255 -45.12 -56.81 -34.47
N THR A 256 -44.53 -57.50 -33.50
CA THR A 256 -44.87 -58.91 -33.20
C THR A 256 -44.92 -59.20 -31.71
N GLN A 257 -45.76 -60.15 -31.32
CA GLN A 257 -45.82 -60.63 -29.94
C GLN A 257 -46.04 -62.14 -29.92
N THR A 258 -45.26 -62.88 -29.14
CA THR A 258 -45.56 -64.29 -28.87
C THR A 258 -46.80 -64.35 -27.98
N VAL A 259 -47.87 -64.94 -28.50
CA VAL A 259 -49.19 -64.95 -27.87
C VAL A 259 -49.58 -66.34 -27.35
N TRP A 260 -48.80 -67.36 -27.71
CA TRP A 260 -48.89 -68.70 -27.15
C TRP A 260 -47.59 -69.46 -27.37
N THR A 261 -47.24 -70.35 -26.42
CA THR A 261 -46.17 -71.34 -26.56
C THR A 261 -46.63 -72.67 -25.98
N GLY A 262 -46.13 -73.77 -26.52
CA GLY A 262 -46.48 -75.11 -26.05
C GLY A 262 -45.90 -76.21 -26.94
N SER A 263 -46.50 -77.40 -26.87
CA SER A 263 -46.19 -78.53 -27.75
C SER A 263 -47.46 -79.36 -27.92
N PHE A 264 -48.26 -79.02 -28.94
CA PHE A 264 -49.50 -79.73 -29.23
C PHE A 264 -49.48 -80.33 -30.63
N HIS A 265 -49.94 -81.59 -30.76
CA HIS A 265 -50.27 -82.11 -32.08
C HIS A 265 -51.47 -81.38 -32.69
N MET A 266 -52.24 -80.68 -31.85
CA MET A 266 -53.53 -80.08 -32.14
C MET A 266 -54.57 -81.16 -32.47
N ILE A 267 -54.75 -82.14 -31.58
CA ILE A 267 -55.88 -83.09 -31.67
C ILE A 267 -57.20 -82.43 -31.29
N ALA A 268 -58.36 -83.08 -31.50
CA ALA A 268 -59.66 -82.44 -31.34
C ALA A 268 -59.91 -81.91 -29.91
N SER A 269 -59.33 -82.56 -28.89
CA SER A 269 -59.41 -82.12 -27.49
C SER A 269 -58.46 -80.96 -27.13
N GLN A 270 -57.54 -80.59 -28.03
CA GLN A 270 -56.56 -79.53 -27.80
C GLN A 270 -57.06 -78.21 -28.38
N THR A 271 -57.07 -77.19 -27.51
CA THR A 271 -57.40 -75.81 -27.87
C THR A 271 -56.25 -74.90 -27.49
N VAL A 272 -55.84 -74.06 -28.42
CA VAL A 272 -54.92 -72.95 -28.19
C VAL A 272 -55.74 -71.67 -28.17
N THR A 273 -55.63 -70.90 -27.09
CA THR A 273 -56.25 -69.58 -26.96
C THR A 273 -55.11 -68.56 -26.92
N PRO A 274 -54.72 -67.96 -28.06
CA PRO A 274 -53.71 -66.92 -28.08
C PRO A 274 -54.11 -65.73 -27.20
N SER A 275 -53.16 -65.13 -26.50
CA SER A 275 -53.43 -64.00 -25.60
C SER A 275 -53.89 -62.74 -26.32
N ILE A 276 -53.63 -62.61 -27.62
CA ILE A 276 -54.20 -61.57 -28.50
C ILE A 276 -55.10 -62.22 -29.53
N PRO A 277 -56.42 -61.96 -29.50
CA PRO A 277 -57.37 -62.42 -30.51
C PRO A 277 -56.97 -61.98 -31.92
N LEU A 278 -57.29 -62.79 -32.93
CA LEU A 278 -57.06 -62.49 -34.34
C LEU A 278 -57.84 -61.26 -34.83
N SER A 279 -58.87 -60.84 -34.10
CA SER A 279 -59.58 -59.57 -34.33
C SER A 279 -58.79 -58.34 -33.88
N GLN A 280 -57.74 -58.52 -33.09
CA GLN A 280 -56.90 -57.45 -32.51
C GLN A 280 -55.46 -57.48 -33.05
N CYS A 281 -55.17 -58.35 -34.01
CA CYS A 281 -53.88 -58.39 -34.69
C CYS A 281 -54.12 -58.64 -36.19
N LYS A 282 -53.13 -58.35 -37.04
CA LYS A 282 -53.24 -58.53 -38.49
C LYS A 282 -53.23 -59.99 -38.90
N ALA A 283 -52.45 -60.81 -38.19
CA ALA A 283 -52.33 -62.24 -38.42
C ALA A 283 -51.76 -62.96 -37.19
N TRP A 284 -51.91 -64.27 -37.16
CA TRP A 284 -51.12 -65.18 -36.34
C TRP A 284 -50.14 -65.96 -37.23
N ILE A 285 -48.87 -65.98 -36.86
CA ILE A 285 -47.88 -66.91 -37.40
C ILE A 285 -47.78 -68.08 -36.43
N ILE A 286 -48.21 -69.25 -36.89
CA ILE A 286 -48.09 -70.50 -36.17
C ILE A 286 -46.77 -71.15 -36.57
N TYR A 287 -46.01 -71.61 -35.59
CA TYR A 287 -44.76 -72.33 -35.82
C TYR A 287 -44.93 -73.78 -35.39
N TRP A 288 -44.56 -74.68 -36.28
CA TRP A 288 -44.51 -76.11 -36.03
C TRP A 288 -43.07 -76.59 -36.05
N SER A 289 -42.78 -77.61 -35.25
CA SER A 289 -41.49 -78.31 -35.30
C SER A 289 -41.69 -79.81 -35.34
N LYS A 290 -40.65 -80.54 -35.74
CA LYS A 290 -40.68 -82.00 -35.79
C LYS A 290 -40.98 -82.59 -34.40
N TYR A 291 -41.77 -83.65 -34.37
CA TYR A 291 -41.98 -84.52 -33.22
C TYR A 291 -41.50 -85.93 -33.58
N SER A 292 -40.61 -86.48 -32.76
CA SER A 292 -40.10 -87.84 -33.00
C SER A 292 -39.59 -88.46 -31.71
N ALA A 293 -39.80 -89.77 -31.56
CA ALA A 293 -39.43 -90.53 -30.37
C ALA A 293 -39.95 -89.90 -29.07
N GLY A 294 -41.21 -89.48 -29.07
CA GLY A 294 -41.89 -88.96 -27.87
C GLY A 294 -41.58 -87.50 -27.50
N VAL A 295 -40.71 -86.81 -28.24
CA VAL A 295 -40.28 -85.45 -27.90
C VAL A 295 -40.36 -84.47 -29.06
N SER A 296 -40.64 -83.21 -28.74
CA SER A 296 -40.58 -82.11 -29.70
C SER A 296 -39.13 -81.74 -29.98
N ARG A 297 -38.77 -81.62 -31.26
CA ARG A 297 -37.44 -81.28 -31.75
C ARG A 297 -37.35 -79.79 -32.07
N ASP A 298 -36.16 -79.22 -31.95
CA ASP A 298 -35.88 -77.80 -32.27
C ASP A 298 -35.28 -77.63 -33.66
N TYR A 299 -35.80 -78.39 -34.62
CA TYR A 299 -35.37 -78.38 -36.03
C TYR A 299 -36.52 -78.89 -36.92
N TYR A 300 -36.39 -78.74 -38.25
CA TYR A 300 -37.47 -78.86 -39.23
C TYR A 300 -38.67 -77.95 -38.90
N TRP A 301 -38.38 -76.66 -38.76
CA TRP A 301 -39.39 -75.65 -38.49
C TRP A 301 -40.20 -75.36 -39.76
N CYS A 302 -41.53 -75.35 -39.65
CA CYS A 302 -42.40 -74.77 -40.67
C CYS A 302 -43.34 -73.74 -40.04
N THR A 303 -43.81 -72.81 -40.87
CA THR A 303 -44.69 -71.73 -40.42
C THR A 303 -45.95 -71.68 -41.24
N GLN A 304 -47.02 -71.25 -40.58
CA GLN A 304 -48.32 -71.02 -41.20
C GLN A 304 -48.80 -69.64 -40.80
N VAL A 305 -49.27 -68.86 -41.77
CA VAL A 305 -49.93 -67.59 -41.53
C VAL A 305 -51.43 -67.80 -41.51
N VAL A 306 -52.07 -67.32 -40.46
CA VAL A 306 -53.52 -67.35 -40.25
C VAL A 306 -54.01 -65.91 -40.14
N THR A 307 -55.05 -65.57 -40.91
CA THR A 307 -55.65 -64.23 -40.92
C THR A 307 -57.15 -64.33 -40.64
N LYS A 308 -57.82 -63.19 -40.46
CA LYS A 308 -59.28 -63.16 -40.33
C LYS A 308 -60.02 -63.76 -41.54
N GLU A 309 -59.37 -63.78 -42.71
CA GLU A 309 -59.94 -64.36 -43.94
C GLU A 309 -59.88 -65.90 -43.92
N THR A 310 -59.16 -66.49 -42.96
CA THR A 310 -59.01 -67.94 -42.79
C THR A 310 -59.80 -68.44 -41.57
N TYR A 311 -60.96 -67.87 -41.23
CA TYR A 311 -61.85 -68.48 -40.22
C TYR A 311 -62.45 -69.80 -40.72
N GLY A 312 -62.79 -70.69 -39.79
CA GLY A 312 -63.29 -72.04 -40.08
C GLY A 312 -62.20 -73.10 -40.15
N GLY A 313 -62.53 -74.27 -40.71
CA GLY A 313 -61.61 -75.40 -40.85
C GLY A 313 -60.68 -75.24 -42.05
N HIS A 314 -59.37 -75.33 -41.82
CA HIS A 314 -58.34 -75.22 -42.84
C HIS A 314 -57.34 -76.35 -42.73
N ASN A 315 -56.94 -76.86 -43.89
CA ASN A 315 -55.82 -77.77 -44.01
C ASN A 315 -54.52 -76.98 -44.22
N PHE A 316 -53.44 -77.43 -43.60
CA PHE A 316 -52.09 -76.96 -43.76
C PHE A 316 -51.17 -78.11 -44.15
N ASP A 317 -50.56 -77.99 -45.31
CA ASP A 317 -49.60 -78.96 -45.82
C ASP A 317 -48.16 -78.47 -45.53
N ALA A 318 -47.36 -79.35 -44.94
CA ALA A 318 -45.94 -79.12 -44.73
C ALA A 318 -45.13 -80.39 -44.92
N MET A 319 -43.80 -80.24 -44.98
CA MET A 319 -42.86 -81.36 -44.99
C MET A 319 -42.12 -81.40 -43.65
N MET A 320 -42.17 -82.54 -42.97
CA MET A 320 -41.34 -82.84 -41.80
C MET A 320 -40.35 -83.94 -42.17
N ASP A 321 -39.07 -83.59 -42.31
CA ASP A 321 -38.03 -84.56 -42.64
C ASP A 321 -38.37 -85.40 -43.88
N ASN A 322 -38.71 -84.70 -44.97
CA ASN A 322 -39.20 -85.26 -46.24
C ASN A 322 -40.49 -86.09 -46.16
N SER A 323 -41.18 -86.10 -45.01
CA SER A 323 -42.51 -86.71 -44.88
C SER A 323 -43.60 -85.64 -45.00
N PRO A 324 -44.60 -85.81 -45.88
CA PRO A 324 -45.72 -84.89 -45.95
C PRO A 324 -46.56 -85.00 -44.68
N VAL A 325 -46.86 -83.84 -44.09
CA VAL A 325 -47.68 -83.68 -42.90
C VAL A 325 -48.84 -82.75 -43.25
N HIS A 326 -50.04 -83.25 -43.01
CA HIS A 326 -51.30 -82.55 -43.23
C HIS A 326 -51.90 -82.19 -41.86
N LYS A 327 -51.94 -80.91 -41.53
CA LYS A 327 -52.53 -80.42 -40.28
C LYS A 327 -53.87 -79.75 -40.54
N TYR A 328 -54.89 -80.16 -39.81
CA TYR A 328 -56.21 -79.57 -39.86
C TYR A 328 -56.48 -78.76 -38.61
N LEU A 329 -56.71 -77.45 -38.77
CA LEU A 329 -57.04 -76.55 -37.66
C LEU A 329 -58.35 -75.86 -37.93
N TYR A 330 -59.13 -75.63 -36.87
CA TYR A 330 -60.26 -74.72 -36.92
C TYR A 330 -59.86 -73.38 -36.30
N VAL A 331 -59.97 -72.33 -37.09
CA VAL A 331 -59.60 -70.98 -36.70
C VAL A 331 -60.85 -70.18 -36.36
N SER A 332 -60.86 -69.57 -35.19
CA SER A 332 -61.84 -68.56 -34.80
C SER A 332 -61.15 -67.25 -34.44
N ALA A 333 -61.92 -66.24 -34.07
CA ALA A 333 -61.37 -64.94 -33.65
C ALA A 333 -60.45 -65.05 -32.41
N THR A 334 -60.65 -66.05 -31.54
CA THR A 334 -59.96 -66.13 -30.24
C THR A 334 -59.22 -67.45 -30.02
N GLN A 335 -59.48 -68.47 -30.85
CA GLN A 335 -58.98 -69.82 -30.61
C GLN A 335 -58.57 -70.52 -31.90
N LEU A 336 -57.60 -71.42 -31.74
CA LEU A 336 -57.27 -72.48 -32.68
C LEU A 336 -57.66 -73.81 -32.01
N THR A 337 -58.52 -74.59 -32.63
CA THR A 337 -58.86 -75.95 -32.16
C THR A 337 -58.36 -77.00 -33.15
N GLY A 338 -58.07 -78.18 -32.63
CA GLY A 338 -57.45 -79.26 -33.38
C GLY A 338 -58.42 -80.23 -34.06
N SER A 339 -57.84 -81.25 -34.70
CA SER A 339 -58.52 -82.41 -35.28
C SER A 339 -57.75 -83.68 -34.92
N ASP A 340 -58.44 -84.79 -34.64
CA ASP A 340 -57.77 -86.05 -34.27
C ASP A 340 -56.89 -86.60 -35.41
N ASP A 341 -57.17 -86.22 -36.66
CA ASP A 341 -56.34 -86.50 -37.84
C ASP A 341 -54.91 -85.96 -37.72
N ASN A 342 -54.69 -84.96 -36.85
CA ASN A 342 -53.36 -84.37 -36.64
C ASN A 342 -52.41 -85.29 -35.86
N SER A 343 -52.91 -86.40 -35.32
CA SER A 343 -52.13 -87.40 -34.59
C SER A 343 -52.03 -88.77 -35.29
N THR A 344 -52.52 -88.88 -36.52
CA THR A 344 -52.49 -90.12 -37.30
C THR A 344 -51.35 -90.12 -38.33
N GLY A 345 -50.83 -91.30 -38.68
CA GLY A 345 -49.84 -91.46 -39.76
C GLY A 345 -48.64 -90.53 -39.63
N THR A 346 -48.27 -89.88 -40.74
CA THR A 346 -47.19 -88.88 -40.79
C THR A 346 -47.57 -87.56 -40.10
N ASN A 347 -48.86 -87.26 -39.91
CA ASN A 347 -49.30 -86.00 -39.31
C ASN A 347 -48.84 -85.85 -37.85
N ASN A 348 -48.61 -86.97 -37.15
CA ASN A 348 -48.07 -86.95 -35.79
C ASN A 348 -46.62 -86.44 -35.70
N GLN A 349 -45.92 -86.28 -36.83
CA GLN A 349 -44.53 -85.84 -36.85
C GLN A 349 -44.34 -84.33 -36.71
N ALA A 350 -45.42 -83.56 -36.59
CA ALA A 350 -45.36 -82.13 -36.29
C ALA A 350 -46.15 -81.79 -35.03
N VAL A 351 -45.62 -80.88 -34.23
CA VAL A 351 -46.31 -80.25 -33.10
C VAL A 351 -46.23 -78.74 -33.20
N MET A 352 -47.31 -78.05 -32.86
CA MET A 352 -47.37 -76.60 -32.75
C MET A 352 -46.56 -76.19 -31.53
N ARG A 353 -45.62 -75.26 -31.72
CA ARG A 353 -44.68 -74.83 -30.69
C ARG A 353 -44.91 -73.43 -30.18
N LYS A 354 -45.33 -72.52 -31.07
CA LYS A 354 -45.63 -71.14 -30.72
C LYS A 354 -46.60 -70.52 -31.72
N VAL A 355 -47.34 -69.51 -31.24
CA VAL A 355 -48.13 -68.60 -32.07
C VAL A 355 -47.63 -67.19 -31.81
N VAL A 356 -47.33 -66.46 -32.88
CA VAL A 356 -46.88 -65.07 -32.84
C VAL A 356 -47.93 -64.20 -33.52
N ALA A 357 -48.48 -63.21 -32.83
CA ALA A 357 -49.33 -62.21 -33.42
C ALA A 357 -48.49 -61.16 -34.15
N ILE A 358 -48.92 -60.77 -35.35
CA ILE A 358 -48.45 -59.56 -36.03
C ILE A 358 -49.41 -58.43 -35.67
N LEU A 359 -48.94 -57.41 -34.96
CA LEU A 359 -49.76 -56.32 -34.44
C LEU A 359 -50.15 -55.28 -35.50
#